data_AF-A0A4Q0U854-F1
#
_entry.id   AF-A0A4Q0U854-F1
#
_cell.length_a   1.000
_cell.length_b   1.000
_cell.length_c   1.000
_cell.angle_alpha   90.00
_cell.angle_beta   90.00
_cell.angle_gamma   90.00
#
_symmetry.space_group_name_H-M   'P 1'
#
loop_
_entity.id
_entity.type
_entity.pdbx_description
1 polymer ?
#
loop_
_entity_poly.entity_id
_entity_poly.type
_entity_poly.pdbx_seq_one_letter_code
_entity_poly.pdbx_strand_id
1 'polypeptide(L)'
;MKKDFLTAAYIGLTARLHRIAMGMLRDGDEAEDAMQESYIKLWKSPAEPGSESEAQHRLVAVLRNECIDRLRRRRDFVGTDMLPDEPCEPQLPDEFERIKSELYRSLTPAQRDVFEMATFADMAYEEIALRTGQTVDAVRMNMYRARKKIRELYNQNRLR
;
A
#
# COMPACT_ATOMS: atom_id res chain seq x y z
N MET A 1 11.92 21.83 -9.38
CA MET A 1 12.85 20.69 -9.21
C MET A 1 12.34 19.64 -8.21
N LYS A 2 12.02 19.96 -6.95
CA LYS A 2 11.60 18.93 -5.95
C LYS A 2 10.13 18.50 -6.03
N LYS A 3 9.21 19.42 -6.36
CA LYS A 3 7.80 19.09 -6.66
C LYS A 3 7.61 18.40 -8.03
N ASP A 4 8.64 18.46 -8.87
CA ASP A 4 8.68 17.81 -10.17
C ASP A 4 8.73 16.28 -10.00
N PHE A 5 9.39 15.76 -8.96
CA PHE A 5 9.38 14.33 -8.63
C PHE A 5 8.00 13.82 -8.27
N LEU A 6 7.20 14.61 -7.54
CA LEU A 6 5.83 14.26 -7.20
C LEU A 6 4.94 14.24 -8.44
N THR A 7 5.09 15.24 -9.31
CA THR A 7 4.33 15.33 -10.56
C THR A 7 4.68 14.18 -11.52
N ALA A 8 5.98 13.92 -11.71
CA ALA A 8 6.46 12.81 -12.53
C ALA A 8 5.99 11.45 -11.98
N ALA A 9 6.11 11.24 -10.67
CA ALA A 9 5.63 10.03 -10.01
C ALA A 9 4.10 9.85 -10.16
N TYR A 10 3.32 10.93 -10.02
CA TYR A 10 1.88 10.88 -10.18
C TYR A 10 1.49 10.48 -11.60
N ILE A 11 2.03 11.19 -12.60
CA ILE A 11 1.78 10.89 -14.02
C ILE A 11 2.19 9.44 -14.34
N GLY A 12 3.41 9.03 -13.97
CA GLY A 12 3.94 7.70 -14.22
C GLY A 12 3.19 6.57 -13.51
N LEU A 13 2.51 6.86 -12.41
CA LEU A 13 1.73 5.87 -11.65
C LEU A 13 0.22 5.97 -11.85
N THR A 14 -0.31 6.93 -12.61
CA THR A 14 -1.77 7.20 -12.73
C THR A 14 -2.59 5.93 -12.92
N ALA A 15 -2.26 5.10 -13.92
CA ALA A 15 -2.99 3.86 -14.21
C ALA A 15 -2.89 2.81 -13.08
N ARG A 16 -1.79 2.80 -12.33
CA ARG A 16 -1.61 1.91 -11.16
C ARG A 16 -2.38 2.43 -9.95
N LEU A 17 -2.32 3.73 -9.67
CA LEU A 17 -3.09 4.36 -8.60
C LEU A 17 -4.59 4.15 -8.82
N HIS A 18 -5.06 4.37 -10.05
CA HIS A 18 -6.44 4.13 -10.43
C HIS A 18 -6.87 2.67 -10.19
N ARG A 19 -6.08 1.69 -10.63
CA ARG A 19 -6.36 0.27 -10.36
C ARG A 19 -6.43 -0.07 -8.86
N ILE A 20 -5.54 0.52 -8.05
CA ILE A 20 -5.55 0.32 -6.59
C ILE A 20 -6.84 0.91 -6.01
N ALA A 21 -7.16 2.16 -6.33
CA ALA A 21 -8.34 2.85 -5.82
C ALA A 21 -9.65 2.15 -6.25
N MET A 22 -9.77 1.79 -7.53
CA MET A 22 -10.91 1.02 -8.05
C MET A 22 -11.07 -0.34 -7.36
N GLY A 23 -9.97 -1.05 -7.11
CA GLY A 23 -10.02 -2.33 -6.40
C GLY A 23 -10.51 -2.22 -4.96
N MET A 24 -10.27 -1.09 -4.31
CA MET A 24 -10.69 -0.86 -2.91
C MET A 24 -12.09 -0.25 -2.80
N LEU A 25 -12.39 0.78 -3.60
CA LEU A 25 -13.60 1.59 -3.48
C LEU A 25 -14.75 1.09 -4.35
N ARG A 26 -14.45 0.33 -5.42
CA ARG A 26 -15.42 -0.18 -6.40
C ARG A 26 -16.34 0.91 -6.98
N ASP A 27 -15.84 2.14 -7.04
CA ASP A 27 -16.56 3.35 -7.47
C ASP A 27 -15.56 4.25 -8.21
N GLY A 28 -15.91 4.64 -9.44
CA GLY A 28 -15.04 5.42 -10.32
C GLY A 28 -14.77 6.83 -9.82
N ASP A 29 -15.83 7.52 -9.41
CA ASP A 29 -15.75 8.91 -8.97
C ASP A 29 -14.97 8.99 -7.65
N GLU A 30 -15.25 8.09 -6.70
CA GLU A 30 -14.49 8.06 -5.46
C GLU A 30 -13.02 7.63 -5.66
N ALA A 31 -12.74 6.76 -6.64
CA ALA A 31 -11.37 6.37 -6.96
C ALA A 31 -10.57 7.56 -7.52
N GLU A 32 -11.15 8.33 -8.42
CA GLU A 32 -10.53 9.55 -8.95
C GLU A 32 -10.33 10.61 -7.86
N ASP A 33 -11.33 10.82 -7.00
CA ASP A 33 -11.25 11.75 -5.87
C ASP A 33 -10.17 11.33 -4.86
N ALA A 34 -10.06 10.04 -4.55
CA ALA A 34 -9.01 9.53 -3.67
C ALA A 34 -7.62 9.76 -4.27
N MET A 35 -7.46 9.58 -5.59
CA MET A 35 -6.21 9.88 -6.29
C MET A 35 -5.85 11.36 -6.22
N GLN A 36 -6.81 12.24 -6.52
CA GLN A 36 -6.58 13.69 -6.47
C GLN A 36 -6.23 14.16 -5.06
N GLU A 37 -6.98 13.70 -4.06
CA GLU A 37 -6.73 14.07 -2.66
C GLU A 37 -5.37 13.56 -2.18
N SER A 38 -4.96 12.35 -2.60
CA SER A 38 -3.64 11.81 -2.28
C SER A 38 -2.49 12.66 -2.82
N TYR A 39 -2.65 13.18 -4.05
CA TYR A 39 -1.70 14.09 -4.66
C TYR A 39 -1.67 15.43 -3.90
N ILE A 40 -2.84 16.01 -3.60
CA ILE A 40 -2.95 17.30 -2.90
C ILE A 40 -2.35 17.22 -1.50
N LYS A 41 -2.65 16.16 -0.74
CA LYS A 41 -2.08 15.95 0.60
C LYS A 41 -0.56 15.86 0.56
N LEU A 42 -0.02 15.13 -0.42
CA LEU A 42 1.42 15.01 -0.57
C LEU A 42 2.07 16.31 -1.08
N TRP A 43 1.37 17.08 -1.91
CA TRP A 43 1.82 18.40 -2.38
C TRP A 43 1.88 19.44 -1.26
N LYS A 44 0.95 19.37 -0.30
CA LYS A 44 0.87 20.25 0.88
C LYS A 44 1.78 19.80 2.03
N SER A 45 2.33 18.58 1.98
CA SER A 45 3.20 18.04 3.02
C SER A 45 4.49 18.87 3.17
N PRO A 46 4.91 19.21 4.40
CA PRO A 46 6.15 19.96 4.64
C PRO A 46 7.40 19.14 4.30
N ALA A 47 7.31 17.81 4.35
CA ALA A 47 8.36 16.92 3.90
C ALA A 47 8.18 16.65 2.40
N GLU A 48 9.02 17.24 1.55
CA GLU A 48 9.08 16.94 0.11
C GLU A 48 9.86 15.64 -0.16
N PRO A 49 9.47 14.82 -1.14
CA PRO A 49 10.22 13.62 -1.50
C PRO A 49 11.59 13.98 -2.08
N GLY A 50 12.63 13.27 -1.64
CA GLY A 50 14.01 13.44 -2.11
C GLY A 50 14.31 12.75 -3.44
N SER A 51 13.40 11.91 -3.93
CA SER A 51 13.52 11.20 -5.21
C SER A 51 12.15 10.84 -5.79
N GLU A 52 12.09 10.53 -7.09
CA GLU A 52 10.87 10.04 -7.73
C GLU A 52 10.39 8.72 -7.12
N SER A 53 11.31 7.79 -6.81
CA SER A 53 10.94 6.52 -6.17
C SER A 53 10.32 6.76 -4.78
N GLU A 54 10.85 7.69 -4.00
CA GLU A 54 10.23 8.07 -2.72
C GLU A 54 8.85 8.68 -2.92
N ALA A 55 8.68 9.57 -3.90
CA ALA A 55 7.39 10.17 -4.23
C ALA A 55 6.35 9.11 -4.63
N GLN A 56 6.76 8.13 -5.44
CA GLN A 56 5.94 6.98 -5.85
C GLN A 56 5.45 6.17 -4.64
N HIS A 57 6.35 5.83 -3.71
CA HIS A 57 5.97 5.09 -2.49
C HIS A 57 5.02 5.88 -1.61
N ARG A 58 5.26 7.18 -1.45
CA ARG A 58 4.42 8.06 -0.64
C ARG A 58 3.03 8.26 -1.26
N LEU A 59 2.93 8.41 -2.58
CA LEU A 59 1.65 8.49 -3.29
C LEU A 59 0.80 7.24 -3.06
N VAL A 60 1.37 6.05 -3.22
CA VAL A 60 0.65 4.79 -3.00
C VAL A 60 0.18 4.65 -1.55
N ALA A 61 1.03 5.04 -0.58
CA ALA A 61 0.67 4.97 0.84
C ALA A 61 -0.47 5.95 1.17
N VAL A 62 -0.36 7.21 0.75
CA VAL A 62 -1.40 8.22 1.00
C VAL A 62 -2.71 7.80 0.32
N LEU A 63 -2.68 7.30 -0.92
CA LEU A 63 -3.88 6.82 -1.61
C LEU A 63 -4.59 5.69 -0.86
N ARG A 64 -3.84 4.72 -0.33
CA ARG A 64 -4.44 3.62 0.44
C ARG A 64 -5.15 4.12 1.69
N ASN A 65 -4.51 5.03 2.42
CA ASN A 65 -5.13 5.68 3.58
C ASN A 65 -6.40 6.43 3.17
N GLU A 66 -6.38 7.16 2.05
CA GLU A 66 -7.56 7.85 1.51
C GLU A 66 -8.72 6.90 1.21
N CYS A 67 -8.43 5.75 0.61
CA CYS A 67 -9.43 4.74 0.31
C CYS A 67 -10.00 4.12 1.59
N ILE A 68 -9.15 3.82 2.58
CA ILE A 68 -9.58 3.21 3.84
C ILE A 68 -10.41 4.18 4.67
N ASP A 69 -10.01 5.45 4.73
CA ASP A 69 -10.78 6.47 5.43
C ASP A 69 -12.17 6.64 4.79
N ARG A 70 -12.28 6.57 3.46
CA ARG A 70 -13.57 6.57 2.76
C ARG A 70 -14.39 5.33 3.09
N LEU A 71 -13.81 4.14 3.04
CA LEU A 71 -14.49 2.88 3.40
C LEU A 71 -14.96 2.88 4.86
N ARG A 72 -14.16 3.41 5.79
CA ARG A 72 -14.54 3.59 7.20
C ARG A 72 -15.75 4.51 7.32
N ARG A 73 -15.72 5.68 6.67
CA ARG A 73 -16.87 6.61 6.65
C ARG A 73 -18.11 5.99 6.02
N ARG A 74 -17.98 5.23 4.94
CA ARG A 74 -19.08 4.47 4.33
C ARG A 74 -19.68 3.48 5.33
N ARG A 75 -18.84 2.74 6.06
CA ARG A 75 -19.30 1.81 7.11
C ARG A 75 -19.96 2.52 8.30
N ASP A 76 -19.46 3.68 8.69
CA ASP A 76 -20.05 4.47 9.77
C ASP A 76 -21.38 5.14 9.36
N PHE A 77 -21.57 5.40 8.05
CA PHE A 77 -22.83 5.89 7.48
C PHE A 77 -23.86 4.77 7.25
N VAL A 78 -23.39 3.58 6.87
CA VAL A 78 -24.22 2.38 6.65
C VAL A 78 -24.24 1.60 7.96
N GLY A 79 -25.02 2.09 8.92
CA GLY A 79 -25.27 1.36 10.16
C GLY A 79 -25.92 0.01 9.88
N THR A 80 -25.15 -1.06 10.06
CA THR A 80 -25.59 -2.48 10.10
C THR A 80 -26.22 -3.03 8.81
N ASP A 81 -25.76 -4.20 8.41
CA ASP A 81 -26.26 -5.07 7.35
C ASP A 81 -25.82 -4.82 5.89
N MET A 82 -25.27 -5.93 5.35
CA MET A 82 -25.16 -6.35 3.95
C MET A 82 -24.06 -5.73 3.09
N LEU A 83 -22.98 -6.50 2.91
CA LEU A 83 -22.34 -6.66 1.60
C LEU A 83 -21.95 -8.13 1.37
N PRO A 84 -22.31 -8.74 0.23
CA PRO A 84 -21.80 -10.04 -0.19
C PRO A 84 -20.33 -9.93 -0.61
N ASP A 85 -19.50 -10.81 -0.06
CA ASP A 85 -18.16 -11.10 -0.57
C ASP A 85 -18.29 -11.75 -1.95
N GLU A 86 -18.05 -10.99 -3.02
CA GLU A 86 -17.64 -11.56 -4.30
C GLU A 86 -16.12 -11.48 -4.42
N PRO A 87 -15.40 -12.62 -4.37
CA PRO A 87 -13.98 -12.67 -4.69
C PRO A 87 -13.83 -12.65 -6.21
N CYS A 88 -13.58 -11.48 -6.78
CA CYS A 88 -12.99 -11.40 -8.12
C CYS A 88 -11.49 -11.68 -7.96
N GLU A 89 -11.05 -12.88 -8.32
CA GLU A 89 -9.63 -13.22 -8.41
C GLU A 89 -8.93 -12.21 -9.33
N PRO A 90 -7.99 -11.38 -8.82
CA PRO A 90 -7.11 -10.65 -9.69
C PRO A 90 -6.13 -11.66 -10.25
N GLN A 91 -6.10 -11.84 -11.56
CA GLN A 91 -4.96 -12.43 -12.26
C GLN A 91 -3.76 -11.50 -12.02
N LEU A 92 -3.11 -11.68 -10.88
CA LEU A 92 -1.84 -11.05 -10.56
C LEU A 92 -0.85 -11.50 -11.64
N PRO A 93 -0.07 -10.59 -12.24
CA PRO A 93 0.99 -10.99 -13.17
C PRO A 93 1.86 -12.02 -12.47
N ASP A 94 2.16 -13.15 -13.11
CA ASP A 94 2.89 -14.31 -12.55
C ASP A 94 4.14 -13.94 -11.73
N GLU A 95 4.73 -12.78 -12.02
CA GLU A 95 5.85 -12.18 -11.31
C GLU A 95 5.53 -11.82 -9.84
N PHE A 96 4.34 -11.28 -9.54
CA PHE A 96 3.96 -10.89 -8.18
C PHE A 96 3.80 -12.11 -7.27
N GLU A 97 3.10 -13.15 -7.73
CA GLU A 97 2.95 -14.39 -6.96
C GLU A 97 4.30 -15.09 -6.77
N ARG A 98 5.19 -15.01 -7.76
CA ARG A 98 6.55 -15.53 -7.61
C ARG A 98 7.37 -14.75 -6.58
N ILE A 99 7.40 -13.42 -6.64
CA ILE A 99 8.10 -12.56 -5.65
C ILE A 99 7.51 -12.78 -4.26
N LYS A 100 6.18 -12.87 -4.13
CA LYS A 100 5.48 -13.15 -2.88
C LYS A 100 5.90 -14.51 -2.32
N SER A 101 5.95 -15.56 -3.15
CA SER A 101 6.38 -16.89 -2.73
C SER A 101 7.84 -16.91 -2.23
N GLU A 102 8.74 -16.21 -2.92
CA GLU A 102 10.16 -16.12 -2.55
C GLU A 102 10.35 -15.26 -1.28
N LEU A 103 9.59 -14.18 -1.14
CA LEU A 103 9.54 -13.37 0.08
C LEU A 103 9.07 -14.22 1.27
N TYR A 104 7.99 -14.97 1.10
CA TYR A 104 7.42 -15.77 2.18
C TYR A 104 8.42 -16.84 2.63
N ARG A 105 9.13 -17.50 1.71
CA ARG A 105 10.23 -18.43 2.06
C ARG A 105 11.33 -17.78 2.90
N SER A 106 11.57 -16.48 2.75
CA SER A 106 12.62 -15.75 3.47
C SER A 106 12.19 -15.14 4.81
N LEU A 107 10.89 -15.06 5.09
CA LEU A 107 10.33 -14.50 6.32
C LEU A 107 9.87 -15.60 7.27
N THR A 108 10.11 -15.41 8.56
CA THR A 108 9.53 -16.28 9.60
C THR A 108 8.01 -16.11 9.65
N PRO A 109 7.23 -17.08 10.19
CA PRO A 109 5.78 -16.96 10.29
C PRO A 109 5.33 -15.64 10.96
N ALA A 110 5.93 -15.28 12.09
CA ALA A 110 5.64 -14.02 12.79
C ALA A 110 5.96 -12.77 11.96
N GLN A 111 6.95 -12.81 11.07
CA GLN A 111 7.28 -11.70 10.17
C GLN A 111 6.30 -11.61 8.99
N ARG A 112 5.80 -12.75 8.52
CA ARG A 112 4.74 -12.79 7.50
C ARG A 112 3.47 -12.18 8.06
N ASP A 113 3.07 -12.55 9.27
CA ASP A 113 1.86 -12.02 9.90
C ASP A 113 1.94 -10.49 10.04
N VAL A 114 3.08 -9.97 10.52
CA VAL A 114 3.33 -8.52 10.58
C VAL A 114 3.27 -7.88 9.20
N PHE A 115 3.88 -8.51 8.20
CA PHE A 115 3.87 -8.02 6.82
C PHE A 115 2.45 -8.00 6.24
N GLU A 116 1.66 -9.04 6.46
CA GLU A 116 0.29 -9.14 5.96
C GLU A 116 -0.62 -8.14 6.65
N MET A 117 -0.52 -8.01 7.97
CA MET A 117 -1.29 -7.01 8.72
C MET A 117 -0.96 -5.58 8.30
N ALA A 118 0.31 -5.28 8.04
CA ALA A 118 0.73 -3.96 7.58
C ALA A 118 0.42 -3.70 6.10
N THR A 119 0.47 -4.74 5.24
CA THR A 119 0.46 -4.57 3.78
C THR A 119 -0.91 -4.85 3.16
N PHE A 120 -1.68 -5.77 3.73
CA PHE A 120 -3.00 -6.17 3.22
C PHE A 120 -4.14 -5.70 4.12
N ALA A 121 -3.96 -5.74 5.45
CA ALA A 121 -4.97 -5.25 6.39
C ALA A 121 -4.80 -3.76 6.77
N ASP A 122 -3.74 -3.11 6.26
CA ASP A 122 -3.40 -1.69 6.49
C ASP A 122 -3.47 -1.25 7.96
N MET A 123 -3.08 -2.15 8.86
CA MET A 123 -3.07 -1.88 10.29
C MET A 123 -1.91 -0.95 10.66
N ALA A 124 -2.17 -0.03 11.59
CA ALA A 124 -1.12 0.82 12.15
C ALA A 124 -0.08 -0.04 12.88
N TYR A 125 1.19 0.36 12.85
CA TYR A 125 2.27 -0.42 13.47
C TYR A 125 2.08 -0.58 14.99
N GLU A 126 1.46 0.40 15.63
CA GLU A 126 1.07 0.39 17.04
C GLU A 126 0.01 -0.70 17.32
N GLU A 127 -0.96 -0.87 16.42
CA GLU A 127 -2.01 -1.88 16.52
C GLU A 127 -1.45 -3.30 16.26
N ILE A 128 -0.53 -3.42 15.30
CA ILE A 128 0.17 -4.68 15.01
C ILE A 128 1.04 -5.08 16.20
N ALA A 129 1.76 -4.15 16.81
CA ALA A 129 2.58 -4.38 17.98
C ALA A 129 1.75 -4.96 19.13
N LEU A 130 0.59 -4.35 19.42
CA LEU A 130 -0.35 -4.84 20.42
C LEU A 130 -0.86 -6.26 20.09
N ARG A 131 -1.25 -6.49 18.84
CA ARG A 131 -1.83 -7.77 18.40
C ARG A 131 -0.83 -8.92 18.34
N THR A 132 0.44 -8.62 18.09
CA THR A 132 1.52 -9.61 17.98
C THR A 132 2.36 -9.76 19.25
N GLY A 133 2.13 -8.92 20.26
CA GLY A 133 2.98 -8.83 21.46
C GLY A 133 4.40 -8.34 21.17
N GLN A 134 4.62 -7.69 20.02
CA GLN A 134 5.91 -7.11 19.63
C GLN A 134 5.99 -5.64 20.02
N THR A 135 7.21 -5.08 20.04
CA THR A 135 7.37 -3.63 20.13
C THR A 135 7.11 -2.98 18.76
N VAL A 136 6.68 -1.72 18.75
CA VAL A 136 6.48 -0.95 17.50
C VAL A 136 7.77 -0.90 16.66
N ASP A 137 8.93 -0.81 17.32
CA ASP A 137 10.22 -0.82 16.63
C ASP A 137 10.57 -2.18 16.03
N ALA A 138 10.17 -3.28 16.67
CA ALA A 138 10.30 -4.62 16.08
C ALA A 138 9.41 -4.75 14.83
N VAL A 139 8.18 -4.22 14.87
CA VAL A 139 7.28 -4.16 13.70
C VAL A 139 7.91 -3.34 12.56
N ARG A 140 8.44 -2.14 12.85
CA ARG A 140 9.15 -1.31 11.86
C ARG A 140 10.36 -2.02 11.26
N MET A 141 11.15 -2.71 12.09
CA MET A 141 12.33 -3.47 11.66
C MET A 141 11.94 -4.66 10.77
N ASN A 142 10.88 -5.38 11.12
CA ASN A 142 10.35 -6.48 10.30
C ASN A 142 9.89 -5.97 8.93
N MET A 143 9.17 -4.85 8.89
CA MET A 143 8.74 -4.21 7.64
C MET A 143 9.92 -3.69 6.81
N TYR A 144 10.96 -3.14 7.45
CA TYR A 144 12.19 -2.75 6.75
C TYR A 144 12.87 -3.94 6.08
N ARG A 145 13.02 -5.07 6.80
CA ARG A 145 13.61 -6.30 6.25
C ARG A 145 12.80 -6.87 5.09
N ALA A 146 11.47 -6.92 5.22
CA ALA A 146 10.59 -7.37 4.16
C ALA A 146 10.75 -6.52 2.88
N ARG A 147 10.73 -5.18 3.01
CA ARG A 147 10.95 -4.26 1.88
C ARG A 147 12.33 -4.40 1.23
N LYS A 148 13.38 -4.55 2.05
CA LYS A 148 14.75 -4.78 1.54
C LYS A 148 14.79 -6.06 0.71
N LYS A 149 14.14 -7.13 1.18
CA LYS A 149 14.12 -8.41 0.48
C LYS A 149 13.33 -8.35 -0.82
N ILE A 150 12.16 -7.70 -0.84
CA ILE A 150 11.40 -7.45 -2.07
C ILE A 150 12.27 -6.74 -3.11
N ARG A 151 13.03 -5.71 -2.70
CA ARG A 151 13.94 -4.99 -3.60
C ARG A 151 15.05 -5.88 -4.16
N GLU A 152 15.66 -6.73 -3.34
CA GLU A 152 16.67 -7.69 -3.78
C GLU A 152 16.10 -8.67 -4.82
N LEU A 153 14.94 -9.25 -4.54
CA LEU A 153 14.27 -10.21 -5.42
C LEU A 153 13.86 -9.55 -6.75
N TYR A 154 13.35 -8.32 -6.69
CA TYR A 154 13.00 -7.56 -7.89
C TYR A 154 14.23 -7.27 -8.76
N ASN A 155 15.33 -6.81 -8.14
CA ASN A 155 16.57 -6.52 -8.86
C ASN A 155 17.22 -7.77 -9.46
N GLN A 156 17.15 -8.92 -8.78
CA GLN A 156 17.66 -10.20 -9.29
C GLN A 156 16.85 -10.71 -10.49
N ASN A 157 15.53 -10.50 -10.50
CA ASN A 157 14.69 -10.88 -11.63
C ASN A 157 14.86 -9.94 -12.83
N ARG A 158 15.19 -8.66 -12.62
CA ARG A 158 15.47 -7.71 -13.72
C ARG A 158 16.81 -7.93 -14.43
N LEU A 159 17.69 -8.74 -13.84
CA LEU A 159 19.03 -9.08 -14.36
C LEU A 159 19.08 -10.48 -15.00
N ARG A 160 17.94 -11.18 -15.09
CA ARG A 160 17.76 -12.42 -15.83
C ARG A 160 16.97 -12.15 -17.11
#